data_AF-A0A8H3LVH6-F1
#
_entry.id   AF-A0A8H3LVH6-F1
#
_cell.length_a   1.000
_cell.length_b   1.000
_cell.length_c   1.000
_cell.angle_alpha   90.00
_cell.angle_beta   90.00
_cell.angle_gamma   90.00
#
_symmetry.space_group_name_H-M   'P 1'
#
loop_
_entity.id
_entity.type
_entity.pdbx_description
1 polymer ?
#
loop_
_entity_poly.entity_id
_entity_poly.type
_entity_poly.pdbx_seq_one_letter_code
_entity_poly.pdbx_strand_id
1 'polypeptide(L)'
;MPFHYPYSHSNTLSNTLTQPSPSPGTHELPFISKFLHIIDQKYSSNVYSKFEDAFLQKEIIVNTIKDLTDKEMVKLGVNKIGWQKNVRQAAQRY
;
A
#
# COMPACT_ATOMS: atom_id res chain seq x y z
N MET A 1 -27.24 -24.36 44.95
CA MET A 1 -27.38 -23.54 43.73
C MET A 1 -27.34 -22.06 44.12
N PRO A 2 -26.42 -21.26 43.56
CA PRO A 2 -26.58 -19.82 43.48
C PRO A 2 -26.57 -19.35 42.01
N PHE A 3 -27.54 -18.49 41.69
CA PHE A 3 -27.72 -17.91 40.36
C PHE A 3 -26.69 -16.78 40.13
N HIS A 4 -25.85 -16.92 39.10
CA HIS A 4 -25.03 -15.83 38.60
C HIS A 4 -25.70 -15.22 37.36
N TYR A 5 -26.06 -13.94 37.45
CA TYR A 5 -26.43 -13.13 36.30
C TYR A 5 -25.18 -12.58 35.61
N PRO A 6 -25.14 -12.49 34.27
CA PRO A 6 -24.00 -11.92 33.56
C PRO A 6 -24.08 -10.38 33.58
N TYR A 7 -23.01 -9.74 34.02
CA TYR A 7 -22.85 -8.29 33.93
C TYR A 7 -22.12 -7.96 32.62
N SER A 8 -22.81 -7.29 31.69
CA SER A 8 -22.21 -6.72 30.47
C SER A 8 -21.41 -5.46 30.83
N HIS A 9 -20.14 -5.44 30.43
CA HIS A 9 -19.38 -4.21 30.27
C HIS A 9 -18.87 -4.12 28.82
N SER A 10 -19.52 -3.24 28.06
CA SER A 10 -19.08 -2.75 26.75
C SER A 10 -17.96 -1.73 26.94
N ASN A 11 -16.78 -2.00 26.39
CA ASN A 11 -15.78 -0.97 26.10
C ASN A 11 -15.46 -1.01 24.60
N THR A 12 -16.17 -0.17 23.85
CA THR A 12 -15.94 0.08 22.44
C THR A 12 -14.95 1.23 22.34
N LEU A 13 -13.74 1.00 21.84
CA LEU A 13 -12.87 1.98 21.16
C LEU A 13 -11.60 1.27 20.67
N SER A 14 -11.66 0.78 19.44
CA SER A 14 -10.53 0.75 18.51
C SER A 14 -11.09 0.47 17.13
N ASN A 15 -11.11 1.51 16.32
CA ASN A 15 -11.54 1.47 14.93
C ASN A 15 -10.45 0.71 14.15
N THR A 16 -10.51 -0.62 14.18
CA THR A 16 -9.67 -1.46 13.32
C THR A 16 -10.27 -1.37 11.92
N LEU A 17 -9.65 -0.55 11.06
CA LEU A 17 -9.86 -0.62 9.62
C LEU A 17 -9.63 -2.08 9.21
N THR A 18 -10.74 -2.80 9.06
CA THR A 18 -10.74 -4.23 8.79
C THR A 18 -10.31 -4.37 7.34
N GLN A 19 -9.01 -4.60 7.15
CA GLN A 19 -8.47 -4.98 5.86
C GLN A 19 -9.08 -6.34 5.52
N PRO A 20 -9.81 -6.50 4.41
CA PRO A 20 -10.33 -7.79 4.02
C PRO A 20 -9.15 -8.73 3.76
N SER A 21 -9.20 -9.91 4.38
CA SER A 21 -8.27 -11.01 4.09
C SER A 21 -8.45 -11.42 2.62
N PRO A 22 -7.38 -11.48 1.81
CA PRO A 22 -7.52 -11.84 0.41
C PRO A 22 -7.87 -13.33 0.27
N SER A 23 -9.01 -13.58 -0.37
CA SER A 23 -9.51 -14.92 -0.71
C SER A 23 -8.54 -15.61 -1.68
N PRO A 24 -8.19 -16.90 -1.48
CA PRO A 24 -7.26 -17.60 -2.35
C PRO A 24 -7.99 -18.03 -3.63
N GLY A 25 -8.02 -17.17 -4.65
CA GLY A 25 -8.66 -17.53 -5.92
C GLY A 25 -8.64 -16.48 -7.02
N THR A 26 -8.42 -15.21 -6.71
CA THR A 26 -8.14 -14.18 -7.72
C THR A 26 -6.64 -14.00 -7.82
N HIS A 27 -6.10 -14.03 -9.03
CA HIS A 27 -4.82 -13.42 -9.37
C HIS A 27 -4.96 -11.92 -9.07
N GLU A 28 -4.87 -11.57 -7.79
CA GLU A 28 -5.06 -10.24 -7.26
C GLU A 28 -4.04 -9.35 -7.93
N LEU A 29 -4.52 -8.37 -8.70
CA LEU A 29 -3.62 -7.39 -9.27
C LEU A 29 -2.82 -6.78 -8.12
N PRO A 30 -1.50 -6.65 -8.28
CA PRO A 30 -0.65 -6.12 -7.24
C PRO A 30 -1.13 -4.71 -6.86
N PHE A 31 -1.70 -4.58 -5.65
CA PHE A 31 -2.23 -3.31 -5.18
C PHE A 31 -1.11 -2.29 -5.05
N ILE A 32 -1.28 -1.14 -5.72
CA ILE A 32 -0.29 -0.06 -5.71
C ILE A 32 0.04 0.42 -4.29
N SER A 33 -0.97 0.49 -3.43
CA SER A 33 -0.84 0.87 -2.01
C SER A 33 0.11 -0.07 -1.28
N LYS A 34 -0.02 -1.39 -1.51
CA LYS A 34 0.83 -2.41 -0.90
C LYS A 34 2.27 -2.31 -1.41
N PHE A 35 2.43 -2.09 -2.71
CA PHE A 35 3.73 -1.88 -3.33
C PHE A 35 4.46 -0.67 -2.73
N LEU A 36 3.81 0.50 -2.67
CA LEU A 36 4.41 1.72 -2.11
C LEU A 36 4.76 1.55 -0.62
N HIS A 37 3.90 0.88 0.15
CA HIS A 37 4.17 0.59 1.55
C HIS A 37 5.42 -0.27 1.76
N ILE A 38 5.63 -1.29 0.91
CA ILE A 38 6.83 -2.13 0.97
C ILE A 38 8.10 -1.32 0.67
N ILE A 39 8.05 -0.37 -0.27
CA ILE A 39 9.18 0.50 -0.57
C ILE A 39 9.48 1.41 0.62
N ASP A 40 8.44 1.98 1.24
CA ASP A 40 8.60 2.82 2.42
C ASP A 40 9.26 2.05 3.57
N GLN A 41 8.77 0.85 3.89
CA GLN A 41 9.39 0.00 4.92
C GLN A 41 10.89 -0.26 4.67
N LYS A 42 11.30 -0.35 3.40
CA LYS A 42 12.68 -0.68 3.03
C LYS A 42 13.62 0.51 2.95
N TYR A 43 13.15 1.65 2.45
CA TYR A 43 14.02 2.76 2.06
C TYR A 43 13.74 4.07 2.80
N SER A 44 12.52 4.31 3.29
CA SER A 44 12.13 5.62 3.86
C SER A 44 10.79 5.57 4.59
N SER A 45 10.67 6.20 5.75
CA SER A 45 9.37 6.26 6.43
C SER A 45 8.37 7.16 5.67
N ASN A 46 7.42 6.53 4.98
CA ASN A 46 6.20 7.14 4.42
C ASN A 46 6.44 8.25 3.36
N VAL A 47 7.48 8.11 2.54
CA VAL A 47 7.76 9.01 1.41
C VAL A 47 6.99 8.56 0.17
N TYR A 48 7.02 7.28 -0.15
CA TYR A 48 6.48 6.73 -1.40
C TYR A 48 4.95 6.62 -1.36
N SER A 49 4.36 6.28 -0.22
CA SER A 49 2.91 6.26 -0.01
C SER A 49 2.24 7.62 -0.25
N LYS A 50 2.98 8.74 -0.15
CA LYS A 50 2.44 10.08 -0.49
C LYS A 50 2.12 10.23 -1.98
N PHE A 51 2.71 9.40 -2.84
CA PHE A 51 2.46 9.44 -4.28
C PHE A 51 1.30 8.52 -4.68
N GLU A 52 0.72 7.73 -3.77
CA GLU A 52 -0.31 6.74 -4.08
C GLU A 52 -1.46 7.32 -4.90
N ASP A 53 -1.97 8.49 -4.50
CA ASP A 53 -3.05 9.17 -5.22
C ASP A 53 -2.67 9.48 -6.69
N ALA A 54 -1.42 9.91 -6.94
CA ALA A 54 -0.96 10.19 -8.29
C ALA A 54 -0.85 8.93 -9.17
N PHE A 55 -0.51 7.78 -8.56
CA PHE A 55 -0.50 6.50 -9.27
C PHE A 55 -1.93 6.02 -9.56
N LEU A 56 -2.86 6.17 -8.60
CA LEU A 56 -4.27 5.80 -8.77
C LEU A 56 -4.96 6.67 -9.82
N GLN A 57 -4.81 7.99 -9.76
CA GLN A 57 -5.40 8.92 -10.73
C GLN A 57 -4.95 8.68 -12.18
N LYS A 58 -3.77 8.09 -12.36
CA LYS A 58 -3.22 7.74 -13.68
C LYS A 58 -3.35 6.26 -14.01
N GLU A 59 -4.10 5.51 -13.21
CA GLU A 59 -4.35 4.09 -13.38
C GLU A 59 -3.06 3.26 -13.55
N ILE A 60 -2.00 3.65 -12.83
CA ILE A 60 -0.71 2.95 -12.88
C ILE A 60 -0.81 1.66 -12.10
N ILE A 61 -0.55 0.55 -12.80
CA ILE A 61 -0.51 -0.80 -12.23
C ILE A 61 0.94 -1.16 -11.91
N VAL A 62 1.20 -1.90 -10.83
CA VAL A 62 2.58 -2.20 -10.37
C VAL A 62 3.46 -2.82 -11.47
N ASN A 63 2.91 -3.71 -12.30
CA ASN A 63 3.67 -4.36 -13.38
C ASN A 63 4.14 -3.39 -14.49
N THR A 64 3.47 -2.24 -14.67
CA THR A 64 3.88 -1.24 -15.67
C THR A 64 4.90 -0.24 -15.13
N ILE A 65 5.12 -0.22 -13.80
CA ILE A 65 6.06 0.70 -13.14
C ILE A 65 7.50 0.53 -13.64
N LYS A 66 7.89 -0.71 -13.94
CA LYS A 66 9.22 -1.02 -14.47
C LYS A 66 9.49 -0.36 -15.83
N ASP A 67 8.43 -0.09 -16.59
CA ASP A 67 8.47 0.47 -17.94
C ASP A 67 8.27 1.99 -17.96
N LEU A 68 7.92 2.60 -16.81
CA LEU A 68 7.78 4.05 -16.70
C LEU A 68 9.11 4.75 -16.95
N THR A 69 9.10 5.72 -17.85
CA THR A 69 10.23 6.62 -18.13
C THR A 69 10.48 7.59 -16.98
N ASP A 70 11.67 8.21 -16.95
CA ASP A 70 12.02 9.19 -15.91
C ASP A 70 11.02 10.35 -15.90
N LYS A 71 10.58 10.77 -17.10
CA LYS A 71 9.57 11.83 -17.27
C LYS A 71 8.22 11.44 -16.68
N GLU A 72 7.80 10.18 -16.85
CA GLU A 72 6.54 9.68 -16.27
C GLU A 72 6.65 9.56 -14.75
N MET A 73 7.79 9.12 -14.22
CA MET A 73 8.03 9.11 -12.78
C MET A 73 8.00 10.51 -12.16
N VAL A 74 8.59 11.51 -12.83
CA VAL A 74 8.48 12.92 -12.40
C VAL A 74 7.02 13.38 -12.40
N LYS A 75 6.23 13.01 -13.41
CA LYS A 75 4.79 13.32 -13.46
C LYS A 75 3.98 12.64 -12.35
N LEU A 76 4.50 11.59 -11.71
CA LEU A 76 3.90 10.92 -10.56
C LEU A 76 4.39 11.50 -9.22
N GLY A 77 5.21 12.56 -9.25
CA GLY A 77 5.80 13.19 -8.06
C GLY A 77 7.12 12.56 -7.59
N VAL A 78 7.55 11.45 -8.21
CA VAL A 78 8.82 10.78 -7.92
C VAL A 78 9.96 11.51 -8.63
N ASN A 79 10.30 12.70 -8.13
CA ASN A 79 11.21 13.64 -8.81
C ASN A 79 12.70 13.51 -8.43
N LYS A 80 13.04 12.69 -7.43
CA LYS A 80 14.42 12.43 -7.03
C LYS A 80 14.97 11.21 -7.75
N ILE A 81 16.19 11.31 -8.29
CA ILE A 81 16.87 10.23 -9.01
C ILE A 81 16.98 8.95 -8.14
N GLY A 82 17.28 9.09 -6.85
CA GLY A 82 17.34 7.95 -5.92
C GLY A 82 15.98 7.26 -5.74
N TRP A 83 14.90 8.04 -5.65
CA TRP A 83 13.54 7.49 -5.51
C TRP A 83 13.10 6.74 -6.77
N GLN A 84 13.39 7.30 -7.95
CA GLN A 84 13.08 6.64 -9.22
C GLN A 84 13.78 5.28 -9.33
N LYS A 85 15.06 5.22 -8.96
CA LYS A 85 15.83 3.96 -8.94
C LYS A 85 15.23 2.94 -7.97
N ASN A 86 14.86 3.36 -6.76
CA ASN A 86 14.26 2.46 -5.77
C ASN A 86 12.91 1.91 -6.23
N VAL A 87 12.05 2.76 -6.81
CA VAL A 87 10.73 2.38 -7.33
C VAL A 87 10.88 1.36 -8.47
N ARG A 88 11.75 1.62 -9.47
CA ARG A 88 11.99 0.66 -10.57
C ARG A 88 12.55 -0.66 -10.05
N GLN A 89 13.53 -0.61 -9.16
CA GLN A 89 14.14 -1.81 -8.60
C GLN A 89 13.15 -2.64 -7.79
N ALA A 90 12.24 -1.99 -7.06
CA ALA A 90 11.17 -2.67 -6.35
C ALA A 90 10.17 -3.30 -7.34
N ALA A 91 9.77 -2.57 -8.38
CA ALA A 91 8.82 -3.06 -9.38
C ALA A 91 9.35 -4.25 -10.19
N GLN A 92 10.67 -4.33 -10.43
CA GLN A 92 11.29 -5.48 -11.09
C GLN A 92 11.25 -6.77 -10.25
N ARG A 93 11.12 -6.64 -8.92
CA ARG A 93 11.12 -7.77 -7.98
C ARG A 93 9.72 -8.16 -7.50
N TYR A 94 8.72 -7.39 -7.91
CA TYR A 94 7.32 -7.54 -7.54
C TYR A 94 6.58 -8.33 -8.63
#